data_AF-A0AAD9KX87-F1
#
_entry.id   AF-A0AAD9KX87-F1
#
_cell.length_a   1.000
_cell.length_b   1.000
_cell.length_c   1.000
_cell.angle_alpha   90.00
_cell.angle_beta   90.00
_cell.angle_gamma   90.00
#
_symmetry.space_group_name_H-M   'P 1'
#
loop_
_entity.id
_entity.type
_entity.pdbx_description
1 polymer ?
#
loop_
_entity_poly.entity_id
_entity_poly.type
_entity_poly.pdbx_seq_one_letter_code
_entity_poly.pdbx_strand_id
1 'polypeptide(L)' 'MDKAAPAVQAAKRRMLHFPRALGECSAQGSVYAKCVAVHPNIKAGDCLTEFQTFKDCFTKALKKLR' A
#
# COMPACT_ATOMS: atom_id res chain seq x y z
N MET A 1 -3.50 29.10 14.67
CA MET A 1 -3.54 27.85 13.86
C MET A 1 -2.22 27.14 14.07
N ASP A 2 -2.22 26.09 14.89
CA ASP A 2 -0.99 25.39 15.29
C ASP A 2 -0.36 24.69 14.08
N LYS A 3 0.81 25.18 13.66
CA LYS A 3 1.56 24.62 12.54
C LYS A 3 2.21 23.34 13.04
N ALA A 4 1.68 22.20 12.60
CA ALA A 4 2.18 20.88 12.98
C ALA A 4 3.72 20.80 12.89
N ALA A 5 4.35 20.09 13.83
CA ALA A 5 5.79 19.93 13.89
C ALA A 5 6.39 19.50 12.53
N PRO A 6 7.63 19.90 12.19
CA PRO A 6 8.24 19.64 10.88
C PRO A 6 8.25 18.14 10.51
N ALA A 7 8.41 17.25 11.50
CA ALA A 7 8.30 15.80 11.30
C ALA A 7 6.89 15.38 10.81
N VAL A 8 5.83 15.97 11.39
CA VAL A 8 4.44 15.72 11.01
C VAL A 8 4.16 16.22 9.59
N GLN A 9 4.71 17.38 9.22
CA GLN A 9 4.58 17.90 7.85
C GLN A 9 5.29 17.03 6.82
N ALA A 10 6.50 16.53 7.13
CA ALA A 10 7.22 15.62 6.27
C ALA A 10 6.49 14.27 6.10
N ALA A 11 5.91 13.75 7.18
CA ALA A 11 5.06 12.56 7.13
C ALA A 11 3.81 12.78 6.26
N LYS A 12 3.16 13.95 6.42
CA LYS A 12 1.98 14.32 5.61
C LYS A 12 2.31 14.36 4.12
N ARG A 13 3.45 14.95 3.73
CA ARG A 13 3.90 14.94 2.32
C ARG A 13 4.11 13.53 1.78
N ARG A 14 4.73 12.65 2.57
CA ARG A 14 4.95 11.24 2.17
C ARG A 14 3.63 10.47 1.99
N MET A 15 2.64 10.74 2.85
CA MET A 15 1.32 10.10 2.75
C MET A 15 0.56 10.49 1.47
N LEU A 16 0.84 11.65 0.86
CA LEU A 16 0.22 12.04 -0.42
C LEU A 16 0.59 11.10 -1.57
N HIS A 17 1.73 10.41 -1.49
CA HIS A 17 2.15 9.44 -2.50
C HIS A 17 1.45 8.08 -2.37
N PHE A 18 0.84 7.80 -1.22
CA PHE A 18 0.17 6.53 -0.94
C PHE A 18 -0.97 6.20 -1.94
N PRO A 19 -1.98 7.07 -2.16
CA PRO A 19 -3.06 6.77 -3.09
C PRO A 19 -2.56 6.61 -4.53
N ARG A 20 -1.51 7.35 -4.93
CA ARG A 20 -0.91 7.24 -6.25
C ARG A 20 -0.21 5.89 -6.44
N ALA A 21 0.63 5.49 -5.49
CA ALA A 21 1.28 4.18 -5.51
C ALA A 21 0.27 3.02 -5.47
N LEU A 22 -0.84 3.20 -4.74
CA LEU A 22 -1.92 2.21 -4.69
C LEU A 22 -2.61 2.06 -6.04
N GLY A 23 -2.90 3.17 -6.73
CA GLY A 23 -3.51 3.17 -8.07
C GLY A 23 -2.62 2.52 -9.13
N GLU A 24 -1.31 2.82 -9.11
CA GLU A 24 -0.32 2.20 -10.01
C GLU A 24 -0.26 0.68 -9.87
N CYS A 25 -0.56 0.15 -8.68
CA CYS A 25 -0.51 -1.29 -8.36
C CYS A 25 -1.91 -1.92 -8.22
N SER A 26 -2.93 -1.29 -8.81
CA SER A 26 -4.33 -1.72 -8.72
C SER A 26 -4.57 -3.13 -9.25
N ALA A 27 -3.84 -3.56 -10.29
CA ALA A 27 -3.94 -4.91 -10.83
C ALA A 27 -3.48 -5.98 -9.82
N GLN A 28 -2.28 -5.81 -9.25
CA GLN A 28 -1.74 -6.70 -8.22
C GLN A 28 -2.59 -6.65 -6.95
N GLY A 29 -3.05 -5.46 -6.57
CA GLY A 29 -3.95 -5.25 -5.44
C GLY A 29 -5.28 -5.98 -5.62
N SER A 30 -5.83 -6.01 -6.83
CA SER A 30 -7.06 -6.74 -7.14
C SER A 30 -6.90 -8.25 -7.02
N VAL A 31 -5.75 -8.79 -7.42
CA VAL A 31 -5.44 -10.23 -7.25
C VAL A 31 -5.35 -10.58 -5.76
N TYR A 32 -4.64 -9.78 -4.98
CA TYR A 32 -4.58 -9.94 -3.52
C TYR A 32 -5.96 -9.85 -2.87
N ALA A 33 -6.76 -8.84 -3.23
CA ALA A 33 -8.11 -8.66 -2.70
C ALA A 33 -9.04 -9.84 -3.00
N LYS A 34 -8.94 -10.43 -4.20
CA LYS A 34 -9.69 -11.64 -4.58
C LYS A 34 -9.34 -12.83 -3.68
N CYS A 35 -8.05 -13.05 -3.43
CA CYS A 35 -7.62 -14.09 -2.50
C CYS A 35 -8.23 -13.84 -1.11
N VAL A 36 -8.05 -12.64 -0.55
CA VAL A 36 -8.56 -12.32 0.79
C VAL A 36 -10.08 -12.51 0.89
N ALA A 37 -10.83 -12.10 -0.14
CA ALA A 37 -12.29 -12.16 -0.14
C ALA A 37 -12.87 -13.58 -0.07
N VAL A 38 -12.13 -14.61 -0.49
CA VAL A 38 -12.61 -16.01 -0.44
C VAL A 38 -12.30 -16.70 0.89
N HIS A 39 -11.51 -16.07 1.77
CA HIS A 39 -11.13 -16.63 3.07
C HIS A 39 -11.97 -16.03 4.21
N PRO A 40 -13.01 -16.72 4.71
CA PRO A 40 -13.84 -16.21 5.81
C PRO A 40 -13.09 -16.10 7.14
N ASN A 41 -12.06 -16.94 7.35
CA ASN A 41 -11.20 -16.92 8.53
C ASN A 41 -9.73 -16.81 8.10
N ILE A 42 -9.39 -15.71 7.45
CA ILE A 42 -8.04 -15.48 6.94
C ILE A 42 -7.00 -15.46 8.06
N LYS A 43 -5.90 -16.17 7.85
CA LYS A 43 -4.71 -16.16 8.70
C LYS A 43 -3.56 -15.46 7.98
N ALA A 44 -2.58 -15.03 8.77
CA ALA A 44 -1.34 -14.53 8.23
C ALA A 44 -0.66 -15.62 7.39
N GLY A 45 -0.49 -15.37 6.09
CA GLY A 45 0.15 -16.29 5.16
C GLY A 45 -0.76 -16.84 4.06
N ASP A 46 -2.09 -16.84 4.24
CA ASP A 46 -3.01 -17.49 3.30
C ASP A 46 -2.95 -16.91 1.88
N CYS A 47 -2.72 -15.59 1.76
CA CYS A 47 -2.58 -14.88 0.48
C CYS A 47 -1.17 -14.27 0.34
N LEU A 48 -0.15 -14.96 0.86
CA LEU A 48 1.20 -14.41 0.97
C LEU A 48 1.81 -14.10 -0.39
N THR A 49 1.58 -14.95 -1.39
CA THR A 49 2.14 -14.78 -2.73
C THR A 49 1.59 -13.53 -3.39
N GLU A 50 0.27 -13.37 -3.40
CA GLU A 50 -0.43 -12.22 -3.95
C GLU A 50 -0.05 -10.94 -3.20
N PHE A 51 0.04 -11.03 -1.88
CA PHE A 51 0.51 -9.93 -1.04
C PHE A 51 1.94 -9.52 -1.40
N GLN A 52 2.85 -10.46 -1.61
CA GLN A 52 4.23 -10.15 -1.98
C GLN A 52 4.30 -9.45 -3.33
N THR A 53 3.54 -9.91 -4.33
CA THR A 53 3.48 -9.27 -5.64
C THR A 53 2.93 -7.84 -5.54
N PHE A 54 1.85 -7.64 -4.79
CA PHE A 54 1.29 -6.31 -4.54
C PHE A 54 2.29 -5.40 -3.78
N LYS A 55 2.88 -5.90 -2.69
CA LYS A 55 3.83 -5.18 -1.86
C LYS A 55 5.08 -4.77 -2.62
N ASP A 56 5.61 -5.64 -3.48
CA ASP A 56 6.77 -5.33 -4.32
C ASP A 56 6.45 -4.19 -5.28
N CYS A 57 5.32 -4.27 -6.00
CA CYS A 57 4.86 -3.19 -6.85
C CYS A 57 4.70 -1.88 -6.05
N PHE A 58 3.99 -1.93 -4.94
CA PHE A 58 3.67 -0.76 -4.11
C PHE A 58 4.94 -0.10 -3.56
N THR A 59 5.91 -0.90 -3.10
CA THR A 59 7.20 -0.40 -2.59
C THR A 59 8.02 0.24 -3.69
N LYS A 60 8.02 -0.34 -4.91
CA LYS A 60 8.68 0.25 -6.08
C LYS A 60 8.01 1.56 -6.49
N ALA A 61 6.67 1.62 -6.51
CA ALA A 61 5.92 2.83 -6.81
C ALA A 61 6.20 3.95 -5.79
N LEU A 62 6.17 3.65 -4.48
CA LEU A 62 6.54 4.62 -3.46
C LEU A 62 7.98 5.14 -3.58
N LYS A 63 8.93 4.28 -3.96
CA LYS A 63 10.32 4.70 -4.20
C LYS A 63 10.46 5.65 -5.39
N LYS A 64 9.61 5.52 -6.43
CA LYS A 64 9.59 6.44 -7.58
C LYS A 64 9.00 7.82 -7.24
N LEU A 65 8.17 7.88 -6.20
CA LEU A 65 7.41 9.08 -5.83
C LEU A 65 8.04 9.89 -4.68
N ARG A 66 9.04 9.31 -4.00
CA ARG A 66 9.83 9.96 -2.94
C ARG A 66 10.86 10.91 -3.55
#